data_AF-D5PIZ7-F1
#
_entry.id   AF-D5PIZ7-F1
#
_cell.length_a   1.000
_cell.length_b   1.000
_cell.length_c   1.000
_cell.angle_alpha   90.00
_cell.angle_beta   90.00
_cell.angle_gamma   90.00
#
_symmetry.space_group_name_H-M   'P 1'
#
loop_
_entity.id
_entity.type
_entity.pdbx_description
1 polymer ?
#
loop_
_entity_poly.entity_id
_entity_poly.type
_entity_poly.pdbx_seq_one_letter_code
_entity_poly.pdbx_strand_id
1 'polypeptide(L)'
;KDRGCTKPGCDAPAYHSQVHHVRGWQATRRTDIDDLTLACGPDNRLAETGWTTRTNARGETEWIPPPHLDRGQPRTNSYHHPDRFLSDTDDDPV
;
A
#
# COMPACT_ATOMS: atom_id res chain seq x y z
N LYS A 1 -10.07 -4.41 1.88
CA LYS A 1 -8.59 -4.46 1.84
C LYS A 1 -8.01 -3.07 1.77
N ASP A 2 -7.95 -2.39 0.61
CA ASP A 2 -7.18 -1.14 0.48
C ASP A 2 -8.01 0.15 0.60
N ARG A 3 -9.29 0.14 0.19
CA ARG A 3 -10.26 1.26 0.27
C ARG A 3 -9.85 2.56 -0.47
N GLY A 4 -8.61 2.67 -0.97
CA GLY A 4 -8.06 3.74 -1.80
C GLY A 4 -6.59 3.47 -2.13
N CYS A 5 -5.87 4.50 -2.57
CA CYS A 5 -4.44 4.36 -2.89
C CYS A 5 -3.64 3.92 -1.66
N THR A 6 -2.84 2.88 -1.78
CA THR A 6 -2.05 2.36 -0.64
C THR A 6 -0.75 3.11 -0.39
N LYS A 7 -0.39 4.09 -1.25
CA LYS A 7 0.80 4.91 -1.07
C LYS A 7 0.67 5.75 0.21
N PRO A 8 1.66 5.74 1.12
CA PRO A 8 1.66 6.57 2.32
C PRO A 8 1.37 8.04 2.01
N GLY A 9 0.35 8.60 2.67
CA GLY A 9 -0.04 10.01 2.55
C GLY A 9 -0.95 10.35 1.36
N CYS A 10 -1.31 9.39 0.51
CA CYS A 10 -2.27 9.61 -0.56
C CYS A 10 -3.71 9.49 -0.04
N ASP A 11 -4.59 10.41 -0.45
CA ASP A 11 -6.01 10.41 -0.11
C ASP A 11 -6.91 9.95 -1.27
N ALA A 12 -6.31 9.58 -2.42
CA ALA A 12 -7.05 9.22 -3.62
C ALA A 12 -7.96 8.00 -3.36
N PRO A 13 -9.27 8.12 -3.62
CA PRO A 13 -10.22 7.04 -3.35
C PRO A 13 -10.03 5.86 -4.31
N ALA A 14 -10.63 4.72 -3.98
CA ALA A 14 -10.56 3.52 -4.81
C ALA A 14 -11.05 3.76 -6.25
N TYR A 15 -12.07 4.61 -6.43
CA TYR A 15 -12.59 4.98 -7.76
C TYR A 15 -11.57 5.73 -8.63
N HIS A 16 -10.60 6.41 -8.03
CA HIS A 16 -9.50 7.09 -8.73
C HIS A 16 -8.20 6.28 -8.68
N SER A 17 -8.29 5.00 -8.34
CA SER A 17 -7.16 4.08 -8.23
C SER A 17 -7.23 2.97 -9.28
N GLN A 18 -6.06 2.48 -9.64
CA GLN A 18 -5.84 1.37 -10.54
C GLN A 18 -5.36 0.16 -9.74
N VAL A 19 -5.55 -1.02 -10.31
CA VAL A 19 -4.94 -2.25 -9.81
C VAL A 19 -3.43 -2.17 -10.06
N HIS A 20 -2.65 -2.34 -8.99
CA HIS A 20 -1.19 -2.32 -8.97
C HIS A 20 -0.66 -3.70 -8.57
N HIS A 21 0.28 -4.24 -9.35
CA HIS A 21 0.99 -5.47 -8.98
C HIS A 21 1.99 -5.18 -7.87
N VAL A 22 1.80 -5.81 -6.71
CA VAL A 22 2.71 -5.66 -5.57
C VAL A 22 4.11 -6.17 -5.91
N ARG A 23 4.20 -7.32 -6.59
CA ARG A 23 5.44 -7.71 -7.28
C ARG A 23 5.28 -7.42 -8.75
N GLY A 24 6.12 -6.52 -9.27
CA GLY A 24 6.00 -6.01 -10.62
C GLY A 24 5.78 -7.10 -11.67
N TRP A 25 4.81 -6.90 -12.56
CA TRP A 25 4.41 -7.89 -13.57
C TRP A 25 5.59 -8.40 -14.41
N GLN A 26 6.57 -7.55 -14.72
CA GLN A 26 7.74 -7.97 -15.48
C GLN A 26 8.56 -9.07 -14.79
N ALA A 27 8.60 -9.07 -13.45
CA ALA A 27 9.34 -10.03 -12.65
C ALA A 27 8.59 -11.36 -12.49
N THR A 28 7.26 -11.32 -12.36
CA THR A 28 6.45 -12.51 -12.07
C THR A 28 5.77 -13.11 -13.30
N ARG A 29 5.50 -12.28 -14.32
CA ARG A 29 4.65 -12.57 -15.48
C ARG A 29 3.25 -13.08 -15.12
N ARG A 30 2.79 -12.80 -13.89
CA ARG A 30 1.53 -13.30 -13.34
C ARG A 30 0.67 -12.14 -12.86
N THR A 31 -0.63 -12.32 -13.01
CA THR A 31 -1.64 -11.51 -12.30
C THR A 31 -2.30 -12.46 -11.32
N ASP A 32 -2.08 -12.22 -10.04
CA ASP A 32 -2.54 -13.05 -8.94
C ASP A 32 -3.32 -12.16 -7.97
N ILE A 33 -4.57 -12.49 -7.66
CA ILE A 33 -5.44 -11.62 -6.85
C ILE A 33 -4.84 -11.33 -5.46
N ASP A 34 -4.05 -12.26 -4.94
CA ASP A 34 -3.37 -12.11 -3.65
C ASP A 34 -2.14 -11.18 -3.73
N ASP A 35 -1.67 -10.88 -4.94
CA ASP A 35 -0.49 -10.05 -5.23
C ASP A 35 -0.84 -8.68 -5.86
N LEU A 36 -2.07 -8.24 -5.64
CA LEU A 36 -2.59 -6.96 -6.11
C LEU A 36 -2.95 -6.01 -4.96
N THR A 37 -2.83 -4.73 -5.25
CA THR A 37 -3.22 -3.61 -4.39
C THR A 37 -3.76 -2.46 -5.22
N LEU A 38 -4.14 -1.35 -4.59
CA LEU A 38 -4.59 -0.13 -5.27
C LEU A 38 -3.53 0.97 -5.24
N ALA A 39 -3.36 1.64 -6.38
CA ALA A 39 -2.54 2.85 -6.52
C ALA A 39 -3.20 3.85 -7.46
N CYS A 40 -3.18 5.15 -7.14
CA CYS A 40 -3.66 6.18 -8.07
C CYS A 40 -2.74 6.28 -9.30
N GLY A 41 -3.19 6.87 -10.41
CA GLY A 41 -2.40 6.94 -11.65
C GLY A 41 -0.98 7.52 -11.49
N PRO A 42 -0.79 8.65 -10.76
CA PRO A 42 0.54 9.14 -10.39
C PRO A 42 1.37 8.13 -9.59
N ASP A 43 0.84 7.57 -8.51
CA ASP A 43 1.58 6.66 -7.62
C ASP A 43 1.88 5.32 -8.28
N ASN A 44 0.98 4.80 -9.11
CA ASN A 44 1.19 3.54 -9.85
C ASN A 44 2.43 3.63 -10.75
N ARG A 45 2.67 4.80 -11.36
CA ARG A 45 3.86 5.05 -12.20
C ARG A 45 5.16 5.14 -11.40
N LEU A 46 5.11 5.33 -10.08
CA LEU A 46 6.33 5.31 -9.26
C LEU A 46 7.02 3.95 -9.25
N ALA A 47 6.29 2.86 -9.51
CA ALA A 47 6.87 1.53 -9.66
C ALA A 47 7.90 1.45 -10.81
N GLU A 48 7.80 2.34 -11.80
CA GLU A 48 8.75 2.46 -12.91
C GLU A 48 9.96 3.35 -12.57
N THR A 49 9.93 4.07 -11.45
CA THR A 49 10.97 5.05 -11.06
C THR A 49 11.81 4.59 -9.86
N GLY A 50 11.82 3.29 -9.58
CA GLY A 50 12.65 2.68 -8.52
C GLY A 50 11.97 2.56 -7.17
N TRP A 51 10.68 2.89 -7.06
CA TRP A 51 9.88 2.46 -5.92
C TRP A 51 9.54 0.98 -6.03
N THR A 52 9.53 0.29 -4.90
CA THR A 52 9.10 -1.11 -4.82
C THR A 52 7.98 -1.25 -3.80
N THR A 53 7.13 -2.25 -4.00
CA THR A 53 6.05 -2.59 -3.08
C THR A 53 6.20 -4.01 -2.56
N ARG A 54 5.68 -4.28 -1.36
CA ARG A 54 5.53 -5.63 -0.83
C ARG A 54 4.33 -5.72 0.11
N THR A 55 3.76 -6.90 0.27
CA THR A 55 2.75 -7.15 1.31
C THR A 55 3.44 -7.58 2.60
N ASN A 56 3.15 -6.91 3.71
CA ASN A 56 3.70 -7.29 5.02
C ASN A 56 2.88 -8.42 5.69
N ALA A 57 3.31 -8.89 6.87
CA ALA A 57 2.63 -9.97 7.61
C ALA A 57 1.21 -9.62 8.07
N ARG A 58 0.83 -8.33 8.06
CA ARG A 58 -0.52 -7.84 8.39
C ARG A 58 -1.41 -7.70 7.14
N GLY A 59 -0.91 -8.07 5.96
CA GLY A 59 -1.63 -7.94 4.69
C GLY A 59 -1.65 -6.51 4.12
N GLU A 60 -0.83 -5.60 4.64
CA GLU A 60 -0.75 -4.22 4.17
C GLU A 60 0.31 -4.07 3.08
N THR A 61 0.05 -3.20 2.10
CA THR A 61 1.05 -2.83 1.10
C THR A 61 2.03 -1.82 1.67
N GLU A 62 3.29 -2.21 1.73
CA GLU A 62 4.43 -1.35 2.03
C GLU A 62 4.99 -0.77 0.73
N TRP A 63 5.21 0.55 0.70
CA TRP A 63 5.89 1.27 -0.37
C TRP A 63 7.30 1.64 0.08
N ILE A 64 8.29 1.06 -0.58
CA ILE A 64 9.70 1.22 -0.28
C ILE A 64 10.30 2.19 -1.32
N PRO A 65 10.80 3.37 -0.89
CA PRO A 65 11.45 4.33 -1.77
C PRO A 65 12.79 3.79 -2.29
N PRO A 66 13.32 4.35 -3.39
CA PRO A 66 14.72 4.15 -3.74
C PRO A 66 15.63 4.75 -2.63
N PRO A 67 16.85 4.21 -2.41
CA PRO A 67 17.68 4.56 -1.25
C PRO A 67 17.92 6.05 -1.02
N HIS A 68 18.07 6.83 -2.10
CA HIS A 68 18.31 8.28 -2.02
C HIS A 68 17.06 9.09 -1.61
N LEU A 69 15.87 8.47 -1.62
CA LEU A 69 14.61 9.04 -1.14
C LEU A 69 14.15 8.38 0.18
N ASP A 70 14.94 7.49 0.78
CA ASP A 70 14.59 6.86 2.04
C ASP A 70 15.02 7.72 3.22
N ARG A 71 14.05 8.34 3.88
CA ARG A 71 14.25 9.27 5.01
C ARG A 71 13.48 8.83 6.26
N GLY A 72 13.09 7.56 6.35
CA GLY A 72 12.32 7.02 7.47
C GLY A 72 10.82 7.35 7.42
N GLN A 73 10.29 7.76 6.27
CA GLN A 73 8.85 7.96 6.09
C GLN A 73 8.05 6.65 6.28
N PRO A 74 6.76 6.75 6.65
CA PRO A 74 5.88 5.59 6.74
C PRO A 74 5.88 4.76 5.46
N ARG A 75 5.71 3.45 5.60
CA ARG A 75 5.66 2.50 4.48
C ARG A 75 4.23 2.17 4.06
N THR A 76 3.25 2.30 4.96
CA THR A 76 1.84 1.98 4.71
C THR A 76 0.98 3.24 4.75
N ASN A 77 -0.20 3.18 4.12
CA ASN A 77 -1.20 4.24 4.19
C ASN A 77 -2.31 3.88 5.19
N SER A 78 -2.48 4.72 6.21
CA SER A 78 -3.54 4.59 7.21
C SER A 78 -4.76 5.47 6.93
N TYR A 79 -4.70 6.38 5.95
CA TYR A 79 -5.76 7.34 5.65
C TYR A 79 -7.11 6.66 5.36
N HIS A 80 -7.08 5.57 4.59
CA HIS A 80 -8.30 4.81 4.25
C HIS A 80 -8.71 3.77 5.33
N HIS A 81 -8.00 3.74 6.46
CA HIS A 81 -8.19 2.78 7.56
C HIS A 81 -8.24 3.46 8.94
N PRO A 82 -9.14 4.42 9.16
CA PRO A 82 -9.26 5.09 10.46
C PRO A 82 -9.64 4.12 11.59
N ASP A 83 -10.35 3.04 11.26
CA ASP A 83 -10.71 1.94 12.16
C ASP A 83 -9.49 1.30 12.86
N ARG A 84 -8.29 1.36 12.27
CA ARG A 84 -7.07 0.85 12.90
C ARG A 84 -6.60 1.65 14.11
N PHE A 85 -7.09 2.88 14.26
CA PHE A 85 -6.78 3.74 15.41
C PHE A 85 -7.91 3.79 16.44
N LEU A 86 -9.06 3.19 16.12
CA LEU A 86 -10.28 3.24 16.93
C LEU A 86 -10.50 1.94 17.72
N SER A 87 -9.44 1.18 18.03
CA SER A 87 -9.59 0.03 18.92
C SER A 87 -9.96 0.54 20.32
N ASP A 88 -11.21 0.30 20.72
CA ASP A 88 -11.63 0.42 22.11
C ASP A 88 -10.80 -0.54 22.96
N THR A 89 -10.41 -0.04 24.13
CA THR A 89 -9.63 -0.72 25.17
C THR A 89 -10.43 -1.84 25.87
N ASP A 90 -11.28 -2.57 25.14
CA ASP A 90 -12.28 -3.48 25.72
C ASP A 90 -11.96 -4.97 25.57
N ASP A 91 -10.76 -5.32 25.09
CA ASP A 91 -10.26 -6.71 25.01
C ASP A 91 -9.08 -6.96 25.98
N ASP A 92 -9.01 -6.23 27.10
CA ASP A 92 -8.22 -6.66 28.25
C ASP A 92 -9.00 -7.75 29.02
N PRO A 93 -8.53 -9.01 29.05
CA PRO A 93 -9.20 -10.04 29.84
C PRO A 93 -8.97 -9.75 31.32
N VAL A 94 -10.07 -9.59 32.08
CA VAL A 94 -10.10 -9.60 33.55
C VAL A 94 -9.77 -10.97 34.13
#